data_AF-A0A925KMG9-F1
#
_entry.id   AF-A0A925KMG9-F1
#
_cell.length_a   1.000
_cell.length_b   1.000
_cell.length_c   1.000
_cell.angle_alpha   90.00
_cell.angle_beta   90.00
_cell.angle_gamma   90.00
#
_symmetry.space_group_name_H-M   'P 1'
#
loop_
_entity.id
_entity.type
_entity.pdbx_description
1 polymer ?
#
loop_
_entity_poly.entity_id
_entity_poly.type
_entity_poly.pdbx_seq_one_letter_code
_entity_poly.pdbx_strand_id
1 'polypeptide(L)'
;MASVPTTLKLPSELKDRVASIAEGTGKSPHAFMLEAIEQQTRNAEKRKQFVADGQAAVQETRRTGKAYRFEEVREYMQAKMAGKKPAKRKARNGHGSAFESSQRPSRTNLRFSG
;
A
#
# COMPACT_ATOMS: atom_id res chain seq x y z
N MET A 1 0.02 -22.08 18.37
CA MET A 1 1.20 -21.95 17.49
C MET A 1 2.44 -22.01 18.38
N ALA A 2 3.47 -22.75 17.99
CA ALA A 2 4.73 -22.78 18.75
C ALA A 2 5.44 -21.42 18.61
N SER A 3 5.94 -20.88 19.72
CA SER A 3 6.75 -19.65 19.73
C SER A 3 8.23 -20.00 19.71
N VAL A 4 9.00 -19.37 18.83
CA VAL A 4 10.46 -19.53 18.76
C VAL A 4 11.10 -18.22 19.23
N PRO A 5 11.96 -18.25 20.27
CA PRO A 5 12.62 -17.04 20.74
C PRO A 5 13.57 -16.52 19.67
N THR A 6 13.48 -15.23 19.37
CA THR A 6 14.39 -14.52 18.46
C THR A 6 15.03 -13.36 19.22
N THR A 7 16.36 -13.33 19.28
CA THR A 7 17.09 -12.23 19.94
C THR A 7 17.18 -11.03 19.01
N LEU A 8 16.54 -9.92 19.40
CA LEU A 8 16.61 -8.65 18.69
C LEU A 8 17.60 -7.71 19.38
N LYS A 9 18.65 -7.28 18.67
CA LYS A 9 19.55 -6.23 19.15
C LYS A 9 18.91 -4.87 18.90
N LEU A 10 18.64 -4.14 19.98
CA LEU A 10 18.11 -2.79 19.93
C LEU A 10 19.19 -1.80 20.35
N PRO A 11 19.32 -0.66 19.65
CA PRO A 11 20.06 0.48 20.19
C PRO A 11 19.50 0.86 21.57
N SER A 12 20.38 1.27 22.49
CA SER A 12 20.01 1.64 23.87
C SER A 12 18.92 2.70 23.89
N GLU A 13 19.07 3.75 23.09
CA GLU A 13 18.10 4.84 22.99
C GLU A 13 16.69 4.35 22.60
N LEU A 14 16.59 3.41 21.66
CA LEU A 14 15.30 2.85 21.25
C LEU A 14 14.69 1.98 22.36
N LYS A 15 15.51 1.20 23.07
CA LYS A 15 15.07 0.39 24.20
C LYS A 15 14.46 1.26 25.29
N ASP A 16 15.09 2.38 25.62
CA ASP A 16 14.63 3.30 26.67
C ASP A 16 13.30 3.98 26.28
N ARG A 17 13.19 4.42 25.01
CA ARG A 17 11.94 4.98 24.47
C ARG A 17 10.79 3.97 24.49
N VAL A 18 11.06 2.72 24.13
CA VAL A 18 10.07 1.64 24.17
C VAL A 18 9.61 1.38 25.61
N ALA A 19 10.54 1.36 26.58
CA ALA A 19 10.19 1.16 27.98
C ALA A 19 9.26 2.26 28.50
N SER A 20 9.61 3.52 28.25
CA SER A 20 8.81 4.68 28.68
C SER A 20 7.39 4.69 28.08
N ILE A 21 7.25 4.37 26.79
CA ILE A 21 5.93 4.29 26.15
C ILE A 21 5.13 3.09 26.67
N ALA A 22 5.78 1.94 26.84
CA ALA A 22 5.12 0.72 27.30
C ALA A 22 4.50 0.90 28.70
N GLU A 23 5.23 1.56 29.62
CA GLU A 23 4.73 1.94 30.95
C GLU A 23 3.44 2.77 30.86
N GLY A 24 3.41 3.79 30.01
CA GLY A 24 2.22 4.62 29.78
C GLY A 24 1.02 3.88 29.19
N THR A 25 1.25 2.70 28.59
CA THR A 25 0.19 1.85 28.02
C THR A 25 -0.20 0.66 28.92
N GLY A 26 0.43 0.51 30.09
CA GLY A 26 0.22 -0.65 30.98
C GLY A 26 0.72 -1.97 30.41
N LYS A 27 1.65 -1.94 29.45
CA LYS A 27 2.20 -3.13 28.78
C LYS A 27 3.65 -3.34 29.18
N SER A 28 4.11 -4.59 29.15
CA SER A 28 5.55 -4.84 29.22
C SER A 28 6.23 -4.34 27.94
N PRO A 29 7.50 -3.89 28.01
CA PRO A 29 8.25 -3.50 26.81
C PRO A 29 8.28 -4.61 25.75
N HIS A 30 8.36 -5.88 26.19
CA HIS A 30 8.32 -7.02 25.28
C HIS A 30 6.99 -7.18 24.55
N ALA A 31 5.86 -7.09 25.26
CA ALA A 31 4.53 -7.15 24.66
C ALA A 31 4.32 -6.00 23.66
N PHE A 32 4.76 -4.79 24.02
CA PHE A 32 4.72 -3.63 23.13
C PHE A 32 5.51 -3.87 21.84
N MET A 33 6.72 -4.44 21.93
CA MET A 33 7.54 -4.76 20.76
C MET A 33 6.89 -5.81 19.85
N LEU A 34 6.30 -6.86 20.42
CA LEU A 34 5.61 -7.89 19.64
C LEU A 34 4.44 -7.29 18.87
N GLU A 35 3.60 -6.50 19.53
CA GLU A 35 2.48 -5.82 18.86
C GLU A 35 2.95 -4.89 17.75
N ALA A 36 4.06 -4.17 17.97
CA ALA A 36 4.64 -3.30 16.95
C ALA A 36 5.10 -4.10 15.71
N ILE A 37 5.77 -5.24 15.92
CA ILE A 37 6.21 -6.13 14.83
C ILE A 37 5.01 -6.72 14.09
N GLU A 38 3.99 -7.16 14.81
CA GLU A 38 2.76 -7.67 14.19
C GLU A 38 2.06 -6.60 13.37
N GLN A 39 1.91 -5.39 13.90
CA GLN A 39 1.28 -4.28 13.20
C GLN A 39 2.07 -3.91 11.95
N GLN A 40 3.40 -3.87 12.04
CA GLN A 40 4.26 -3.57 10.90
C GLN A 40 4.20 -4.68 9.84
N THR A 41 4.14 -5.94 10.26
CA THR A 41 3.97 -7.09 9.36
C THR A 41 2.65 -6.98 8.59
N ARG A 42 1.53 -6.76 9.30
CA ARG A 42 0.21 -6.57 8.68
C ARG A 42 0.20 -5.38 7.70
N ASN A 43 0.88 -4.28 8.04
CA ASN A 43 0.98 -3.11 7.17
C ASN A 43 1.79 -3.43 5.90
N ALA A 44 2.90 -4.15 6.04
CA ALA A 44 3.75 -4.56 4.93
C ALA A 44 3.01 -5.51 3.98
N GLU A 45 2.26 -6.48 4.52
CA GLU A 45 1.41 -7.39 3.75
C GLU A 45 0.34 -6.64 2.96
N LYS A 46 -0.41 -5.73 3.61
CA LYS A 46 -1.41 -4.90 2.94
C LYS A 46 -0.79 -4.06 1.83
N ARG A 47 0.39 -3.48 2.06
CA ARG A 47 1.11 -2.70 1.05
C ARG A 47 1.52 -3.57 -0.13
N LYS A 48 2.07 -4.76 0.12
CA LYS A 48 2.45 -5.71 -0.93
C LYS A 48 1.24 -6.11 -1.77
N GLN A 49 0.12 -6.43 -1.13
CA GLN A 49 -1.12 -6.79 -1.82
C GLN A 49 -1.65 -5.62 -2.66
N PHE A 50 -1.71 -4.41 -2.09
CA PHE A 50 -2.18 -3.22 -2.80
C PHE A 50 -1.38 -2.94 -4.08
N VAL A 51 -0.04 -3.08 -4.02
CA VAL A 51 0.82 -2.91 -5.20
C VAL A 51 0.55 -4.00 -6.24
N ALA A 52 0.42 -5.25 -5.82
CA ALA A 52 0.12 -6.37 -6.72
C ALA A 52 -1.23 -6.18 -7.42
N ASP A 53 -2.27 -5.80 -6.67
CA ASP A 53 -3.61 -5.51 -7.20
C ASP A 53 -3.58 -4.36 -8.21
N GLY A 54 -2.82 -3.29 -7.91
CA GLY A 54 -2.64 -2.16 -8.82
C GLY A 54 -1.96 -2.56 -10.13
N GLN A 55 -0.90 -3.37 -10.06
CA GLN A 55 -0.22 -3.89 -11.24
C GLN A 55 -1.15 -4.76 -12.09
N ALA A 56 -1.91 -5.66 -11.45
CA ALA A 56 -2.89 -6.49 -12.13
C ALA A 56 -3.97 -5.64 -12.82
N ALA A 57 -4.47 -4.59 -12.16
CA ALA A 57 -5.45 -3.68 -12.73
C ALA A 57 -4.91 -2.94 -13.97
N VAL A 58 -3.66 -2.46 -13.93
CA VAL A 58 -3.02 -1.81 -15.09
C VAL A 58 -2.91 -2.77 -16.27
N GLN A 59 -2.50 -4.02 -16.02
CA GLN A 59 -2.38 -5.02 -17.08
C GLN A 59 -3.75 -5.38 -17.67
N GLU A 60 -4.79 -5.49 -16.84
CA GLU A 60 -6.15 -5.76 -17.30
C GLU A 60 -6.73 -4.61 -18.12
N THR A 61 -6.51 -3.36 -17.71
CA THR A 61 -6.91 -2.19 -18.49
C THR A 61 -6.16 -2.13 -19.82
N ARG A 62 -4.85 -2.44 -19.85
CA ARG A 62 -4.09 -2.56 -21.11
C ARG A 62 -4.66 -3.63 -22.04
N ARG A 63 -5.03 -4.79 -21.50
CA ARG A 63 -5.57 -5.92 -22.27
C ARG A 63 -6.98 -5.68 -22.80
N THR A 64 -7.85 -5.07 -22.00
CA THR A 64 -9.28 -4.96 -22.31
C THR A 64 -9.71 -3.58 -22.81
N GLY A 65 -8.89 -2.56 -22.61
CA GLY A 65 -9.26 -1.16 -22.80
C GLY A 65 -10.35 -0.67 -21.84
N LYS A 66 -10.74 -1.45 -20.84
CA LYS A 66 -11.83 -1.09 -19.91
C LYS A 66 -11.29 -0.36 -18.69
N ALA A 67 -11.95 0.74 -18.33
CA ALA A 67 -11.65 1.54 -17.15
C ALA A 67 -12.95 2.07 -16.51
N TYR A 68 -12.86 2.48 -15.24
CA TYR A 68 -13.93 3.19 -14.56
C TYR A 68 -13.69 4.71 -14.66
N ARG A 69 -14.76 5.50 -14.73
CA ARG A 69 -14.64 6.97 -14.61
C ARG A 69 -14.24 7.34 -13.19
N PHE A 70 -13.35 8.33 -13.05
CA PHE A 70 -12.80 8.70 -11.74
C PHE A 70 -13.89 9.22 -10.80
N GLU A 71 -14.84 9.99 -11.32
CA GLU A 71 -15.95 10.57 -10.57
C GLU A 71 -16.80 9.48 -9.91
N GLU A 72 -17.17 8.45 -10.67
CA GLU A 72 -17.94 7.30 -10.16
C GLU A 72 -17.14 6.49 -9.14
N VAL A 73 -15.81 6.39 -9.33
CA VAL A 73 -14.94 5.73 -8.37
C VAL A 73 -14.93 6.50 -7.05
N ARG A 74 -14.75 7.83 -7.11
CA ARG A 74 -14.73 8.73 -5.96
C ARG A 74 -16.04 8.70 -5.19
N GLU A 75 -17.18 8.83 -5.87
CA GLU A 75 -18.51 8.79 -5.24
C GLU A 75 -18.77 7.45 -4.54
N TYR A 76 -18.43 6.34 -5.20
CA TYR A 76 -18.55 5.02 -4.60
C TYR A 76 -17.69 4.90 -3.34
N MET A 77 -16.44 5.38 -3.36
CA MET A 77 -15.57 5.33 -2.19
C MET A 77 -16.10 6.19 -1.05
N GLN A 78 -16.61 7.39 -1.33
CA GLN A 78 -17.22 8.25 -0.32
C GLN A 78 -18.47 7.60 0.31
N ALA A 79 -19.34 7.01 -0.50
CA ALA A 79 -20.50 6.29 -0.01
C ALA A 79 -20.12 5.09 0.86
N LYS A 80 -19.07 4.34 0.48
CA LYS A 80 -18.53 3.23 1.28
C LYS A 80 -17.97 3.70 2.62
N MET A 81 -17.20 4.80 2.64
CA MET A 81 -16.67 5.38 3.88
C MET A 81 -17.78 5.87 4.80
N ALA A 82 -18.90 6.34 4.25
CA ALA A 82 -20.09 6.71 5.01
C ALA A 82 -20.97 5.51 5.44
N GLY A 83 -20.49 4.26 5.30
CA GLY A 83 -21.22 3.05 5.68
C GLY A 83 -22.39 2.69 4.74
N LYS A 84 -22.56 3.38 3.62
CA LYS A 84 -23.64 3.12 2.65
C LYS A 84 -23.29 1.95 1.73
N LYS A 85 -24.31 1.39 1.06
CA LYS A 85 -24.16 0.34 0.03
C LYS A 85 -24.40 0.93 -1.37
N PRO A 86 -23.43 1.63 -1.99
CA PRO A 86 -23.59 2.18 -3.33
C PRO A 86 -23.69 1.08 -4.39
N ALA A 87 -24.41 1.38 -5.48
CA ALA A 87 -24.55 0.49 -6.63
C ALA A 87 -23.19 0.16 -7.28
N LYS A 88 -23.12 -0.98 -7.96
CA LYS A 88 -21.89 -1.42 -8.62
C LYS A 88 -21.58 -0.52 -9.82
N ARG A 89 -20.36 0.02 -9.84
CA ARG A 89 -19.83 0.83 -10.96
C ARG A 89 -19.74 -0.01 -12.24
N LYS A 90 -19.94 0.62 -13.40
CA LYS A 90 -19.83 -0.05 -14.71
C LYS A 90 -18.48 0.30 -15.35
N ALA A 91 -17.70 -0.71 -15.70
CA ALA A 91 -16.49 -0.52 -16.50
C ALA A 91 -16.89 -0.14 -17.93
N ARG A 92 -16.24 0.88 -18.49
CA ARG A 92 -16.48 1.37 -19.86
C ARG A 92 -15.19 1.27 -20.67
N ASN A 93 -15.31 1.21 -21.99
CA ASN A 93 -14.15 1.33 -22.86
C ASN A 93 -13.55 2.74 -22.66
N GLY A 94 -12.32 2.80 -22.17
CA GLY A 94 -11.55 4.03 -22.14
C GLY A 94 -11.00 4.30 -23.54
N HIS A 95 -11.01 5.56 -23.99
CA HIS A 95 -10.23 5.94 -25.16
C HIS A 95 -8.74 5.76 -24.82
N GLY A 96 -8.20 4.59 -25.16
CA GLY A 96 -6.86 4.12 -24.77
C GLY A 96 -5.70 4.99 -25.28
N SER A 97 -5.95 6.00 -26.11
CA SER A 97 -4.92 6.83 -26.73
C SER A 97 -4.27 7.87 -25.80
N ALA A 98 -4.90 8.23 -24.68
CA ALA A 98 -4.40 9.29 -23.80
C ALA A 98 -3.46 8.80 -22.68
N PHE A 99 -3.52 7.51 -22.29
CA PHE A 99 -2.66 6.98 -21.21
C PHE A 99 -1.30 6.51 -21.74
N GLU A 100 -1.24 6.02 -22.98
CA GLU A 100 -0.03 5.53 -23.62
C GLU A 100 0.92 6.67 -24.04
N SER A 101 0.36 7.84 -24.38
CA SER A 101 1.12 9.03 -24.80
C SER A 101 1.88 9.75 -23.67
N SER A 102 1.70 9.33 -22.41
CA SER A 102 2.45 9.86 -21.25
C SER A 102 3.54 8.90 -20.72
N GLN A 103 3.63 7.67 -21.21
CA GLN A 103 4.80 6.81 -21.00
C GLN A 103 5.85 7.14 -22.07
N ARG A 104 6.41 8.36 -22.02
CA ARG A 104 7.62 8.67 -22.77
C ARG A 104 8.73 7.71 -22.31
N PRO A 105 9.49 7.06 -23.21
CA PRO A 105 10.67 6.34 -22.79
C PRO A 105 11.63 7.34 -22.12
N SER A 106 12.07 6.99 -20.91
CA SER A 106 13.16 7.68 -20.24
C SER A 106 14.30 7.87 -21.22
N ARG A 107 14.76 9.11 -21.35
CA ARG A 107 15.95 9.50 -22.12
C ARG A 107 17.15 8.67 -21.66
N THR A 108 17.45 7.60 -22.39
CA THR A 108 18.73 6.91 -22.30
C THR A 108 19.48 7.17 -23.59
N ASN A 109 20.69 7.71 -23.44
CA ASN A 109 21.71 8.01 -24.45
C ASN A 109 21.64 9.40 -25.12
N LEU A 110 22.00 10.44 -24.36
CA LEU A 110 22.81 11.50 -24.95
C LEU A 110 24.27 11.19 -24.62
N ARG A 111 24.98 10.68 -25.63
CA ARG A 111 26.43 10.49 -25.63
C ARG A 111 27.08 11.83 -25.30
N PHE A 112 27.93 11.87 -24.28
CA PHE A 112 28.96 12.89 -24.16
C PHE A 112 30.04 12.55 -25.19
N SER A 113 30.18 13.39 -26.21
CA SER A 113 31.35 13.44 -27.10
C SER A 113 31.78 14.89 -27.19
N GLY A 114 33.06 15.17 -26.94
CA GLY A 114 33.67 16.49 -27.02
C GLY A 114 34.36 16.85 -25.73
#